data_AF-A0A8S4GI34-F1
#
_entry.id   AF-A0A8S4GI34-F1
#
_cell.length_a   1.000
_cell.length_b   1.000
_cell.length_c   1.000
_cell.angle_alpha   90.00
_cell.angle_beta   90.00
_cell.angle_gamma   90.00
#
_symmetry.space_group_name_H-M   'P 1'
#
loop_
_entity.id
_entity.type
_entity.pdbx_description
1 polymer ?
#
loop_
_entity_poly.entity_id
_entity_poly.type
_entity_poly.pdbx_seq_one_letter_code
_entity_poly.pdbx_strand_id
1 'polypeptide(L)'
;MRACRPNLLPAGAGAVFSLPEGMEPNPQNTPEPSVKPSPDLDAEGAVRTQLESLKDPHEPFTNHGIMVMYEFCEGAGAMERSRYFGYSKDLYHFDHFLGMFQNGEVGKLCGLASYDIKTVAAAGAEGLPAPPPGSEAVVEVEARADDDAPLGRYHFVMVRRGYGKYKDCLMAGALLPVKDGPRS
;
A
#
# COMPACT_ATOMS: atom_id res chain seq x y z
N MET A 1 4.21 -33.11 -15.25
CA MET A 1 4.68 -31.86 -14.61
C MET A 1 4.21 -30.70 -15.48
N ARG A 2 3.09 -30.05 -15.12
CA ARG A 2 2.56 -28.88 -15.83
C ARG A 2 3.09 -27.63 -15.13
N ALA A 3 3.85 -26.81 -15.84
CA ALA A 3 4.23 -25.50 -15.36
C ALA A 3 2.99 -24.60 -15.32
N CYS A 4 2.58 -24.17 -14.12
CA CYS A 4 1.67 -23.05 -13.96
C CYS A 4 2.41 -21.78 -14.36
N ARG A 5 2.03 -21.20 -15.50
CA ARG A 5 2.39 -19.82 -15.83
C ARG A 5 1.53 -18.89 -14.97
N PRO A 6 2.09 -17.86 -14.32
CA PRO A 6 1.27 -16.82 -13.71
C PRO A 6 0.47 -16.14 -14.82
N ASN A 7 -0.83 -16.05 -14.61
CA ASN A 7 -1.78 -15.41 -15.49
C ASN A 7 -1.62 -13.89 -15.32
N LEU A 8 -0.55 -13.32 -15.88
CA LEU A 8 -0.50 -11.88 -16.11
C LEU A 8 -1.57 -11.57 -17.15
N LEU A 9 -2.65 -10.94 -16.69
CA LEU A 9 -3.60 -10.27 -17.57
C LEU A 9 -2.80 -9.36 -18.52
N PRO A 10 -3.15 -9.32 -19.82
CA PRO A 10 -2.50 -8.38 -20.73
C PRO A 10 -2.70 -6.96 -20.18
N ALA A 11 -1.61 -6.20 -20.12
CA ALA A 11 -1.66 -4.77 -19.90
C ALA A 11 -2.55 -4.16 -20.99
N GLY A 12 -3.83 -3.99 -20.67
CA GLY A 12 -4.74 -3.23 -21.49
C GLY A 12 -4.18 -1.83 -21.58
N ALA A 13 -3.96 -1.35 -22.80
CA ALA A 13 -3.64 0.04 -23.08
C ALA A 13 -4.59 0.92 -22.25
N GLY A 14 -4.06 1.55 -21.22
CA GLY A 14 -4.84 2.35 -20.29
C GLY A 14 -5.54 3.44 -21.09
N ALA A 15 -6.86 3.50 -21.01
CA ALA A 15 -7.58 4.66 -21.49
C ALA A 15 -6.99 5.86 -20.74
N VAL A 16 -6.37 6.80 -21.49
CA VAL A 16 -5.84 8.03 -20.91
C VAL A 16 -7.04 8.80 -20.37
N PHE A 17 -7.19 8.80 -19.05
CA PHE A 17 -8.20 9.58 -18.39
C PHE A 17 -7.97 11.05 -18.75
N SER A 18 -8.95 11.65 -19.42
CA SER A 18 -8.90 13.03 -19.86
C SER A 18 -10.08 13.78 -19.24
N LEU A 19 -9.75 14.81 -18.45
CA LEU A 19 -10.75 15.70 -17.88
C LEU A 19 -11.28 16.66 -18.96
N PRO A 20 -12.51 17.18 -18.79
CA PRO A 20 -13.02 18.26 -19.63
C PRO A 20 -12.06 19.45 -19.63
N GLU A 21 -11.98 20.15 -20.77
CA GLU A 21 -11.12 21.32 -20.95
C GLU A 21 -11.42 22.38 -19.88
N GLY A 22 -10.39 22.80 -19.12
CA GLY A 22 -10.52 23.75 -18.01
C GLY A 22 -10.78 23.14 -16.63
N MET A 23 -10.87 21.81 -16.49
CA MET A 23 -10.94 21.12 -15.20
C MET A 23 -9.58 20.56 -14.80
N GLU A 24 -9.01 21.06 -13.71
CA GLU A 24 -7.77 20.52 -13.16
C GLU A 24 -8.01 19.17 -12.46
N PRO A 25 -7.07 18.20 -12.60
CA PRO A 25 -7.12 16.96 -11.83
C PRO A 25 -7.06 17.24 -10.33
N ASN A 26 -8.13 16.89 -9.64
CA ASN A 26 -8.20 16.86 -8.19
C ASN A 26 -8.30 15.39 -7.75
N PRO A 27 -7.66 14.97 -6.65
CA PRO A 27 -7.95 13.73 -5.93
C PRO A 27 -9.43 13.26 -5.89
N GLN A 28 -10.39 14.17 -5.97
CA GLN A 28 -11.83 13.87 -5.95
C GLN A 28 -12.46 13.63 -7.34
N ASN A 29 -11.76 13.99 -8.41
CA ASN A 29 -12.25 13.91 -9.81
C ASN A 29 -11.43 12.92 -10.66
N THR A 30 -10.59 12.08 -10.05
CA THR A 30 -9.87 11.00 -10.72
C THR A 30 -10.67 9.69 -10.72
N PRO A 31 -10.46 8.79 -11.71
CA PRO A 31 -11.09 7.47 -11.71
C PRO A 31 -10.73 6.66 -10.47
N GLU A 32 -11.53 5.62 -10.18
CA GLU A 32 -11.10 4.59 -9.24
C GLU A 32 -9.77 3.96 -9.70
N PRO A 33 -8.90 3.53 -8.77
CA PRO A 33 -7.65 2.90 -9.16
C PRO A 33 -7.92 1.56 -9.83
N SER A 34 -7.15 1.27 -10.87
CA SER A 34 -7.19 0.01 -11.63
C SER A 34 -6.77 -1.21 -10.80
N VAL A 35 -6.04 -0.98 -9.72
CA VAL A 35 -5.51 -2.01 -8.81
C VAL A 35 -6.28 -1.95 -7.49
N LYS A 36 -6.81 -3.09 -7.06
CA LYS A 36 -7.67 -3.22 -5.87
C LYS A 36 -7.30 -4.47 -5.07
N PRO A 37 -7.62 -4.52 -3.77
CA PRO A 37 -7.52 -5.74 -2.98
C PRO A 37 -8.32 -6.89 -3.61
N SER A 38 -7.75 -8.10 -3.56
CA SER A 38 -8.39 -9.33 -4.01
C SER A 38 -8.19 -10.44 -2.98
N PRO A 39 -9.17 -11.34 -2.77
CA PRO A 39 -9.02 -12.51 -1.90
C PRO A 39 -7.95 -13.49 -2.37
N ASP A 40 -7.58 -13.45 -3.66
CA ASP A 40 -6.56 -14.32 -4.25
C ASP A 40 -5.13 -13.90 -3.90
N LEU A 41 -4.94 -12.70 -3.34
CA LEU A 41 -3.63 -12.20 -2.93
C LEU A 41 -3.28 -12.72 -1.54
N ASP A 42 -2.11 -13.34 -1.43
CA ASP A 42 -1.47 -13.58 -0.13
C ASP A 42 -0.82 -12.28 0.40
N ALA A 43 -0.27 -12.33 1.61
CA ALA A 43 0.32 -11.15 2.26
C ALA A 43 1.45 -10.53 1.42
N GLU A 44 2.31 -11.39 0.86
CA GLU A 44 3.40 -10.96 -0.02
C GLU A 44 2.88 -10.34 -1.31
N GLY A 45 1.93 -10.98 -1.98
CA GLY A 45 1.29 -10.50 -3.19
C GLY A 45 0.59 -9.16 -2.99
N ALA A 46 -0.15 -9.00 -1.90
CA ALA A 46 -0.82 -7.73 -1.57
C ALA A 46 0.19 -6.60 -1.34
N VAL A 47 1.31 -6.87 -0.66
CA VAL A 47 2.38 -5.87 -0.44
C VAL A 47 3.13 -5.58 -1.74
N ARG A 48 3.43 -6.60 -2.53
CA ARG A 48 4.04 -6.46 -3.87
C ARG A 48 3.20 -5.55 -4.76
N THR A 49 1.88 -5.81 -4.84
CA THR A 49 0.94 -5.03 -5.63
C THR A 49 0.92 -3.56 -5.21
N GLN A 50 0.94 -3.29 -3.89
CA GLN A 50 1.06 -1.94 -3.35
C GLN A 50 2.38 -1.26 -3.76
N LEU A 51 3.53 -1.93 -3.60
CA LEU A 51 4.84 -1.37 -3.92
C LEU A 51 5.03 -1.12 -5.42
N GLU A 52 4.55 -2.03 -6.28
CA GLU A 52 4.59 -1.83 -7.74
C GLU A 52 3.81 -0.58 -8.15
N SER A 53 2.67 -0.29 -7.50
CA SER A 53 1.90 0.93 -7.78
C SER A 53 2.60 2.22 -7.32
N LEU A 54 3.59 2.10 -6.43
CA LEU A 54 4.35 3.24 -5.90
C LEU A 54 5.60 3.57 -6.71
N LYS A 55 6.00 2.71 -7.67
CA LYS A 55 7.10 3.01 -8.60
C LYS A 55 6.78 4.23 -9.47
N ASP A 56 5.58 4.24 -10.03
CA ASP A 56 5.03 5.33 -10.84
C ASP A 56 3.77 5.91 -10.17
N PRO A 57 3.90 6.67 -9.06
CA PRO A 57 2.77 7.00 -8.18
C PRO A 57 1.72 7.93 -8.82
N HIS A 58 2.01 8.49 -9.99
CA HIS A 58 1.12 9.39 -10.75
C HIS A 58 0.66 8.81 -12.09
N GLU A 59 0.89 7.52 -12.35
CA GLU A 59 0.42 6.83 -13.56
C GLU A 59 -0.67 5.81 -13.20
N PRO A 60 -1.80 5.75 -13.94
CA PRO A 60 -2.15 6.51 -15.14
C PRO A 60 -2.71 7.92 -14.88
N PHE A 61 -2.81 8.34 -13.62
CA PHE A 61 -3.24 9.69 -13.24
C PHE A 61 -2.65 10.09 -11.87
N THR A 62 -2.66 11.39 -11.59
CA THR A 62 -2.07 11.96 -10.37
C THR A 62 -2.50 11.24 -9.10
N ASN A 63 -1.52 10.76 -8.32
CA ASN A 63 -1.69 10.06 -7.04
C ASN A 63 -2.34 8.67 -7.15
N HIS A 64 -2.40 8.06 -8.34
CA HIS A 64 -2.92 6.70 -8.53
C HIS A 64 -2.29 5.70 -7.56
N GLY A 65 -0.96 5.67 -7.44
CA GLY A 65 -0.27 4.75 -6.52
C GLY A 65 -0.68 4.96 -5.07
N ILE A 66 -0.85 6.21 -4.65
CA ILE A 66 -1.31 6.54 -3.29
C ILE A 66 -2.80 6.17 -3.11
N MET A 67 -3.62 6.26 -4.16
CA MET A 67 -4.99 5.75 -4.14
C MET A 67 -5.02 4.22 -4.01
N VAL A 68 -4.10 3.50 -4.65
CA VAL A 68 -3.95 2.05 -4.43
C VAL A 68 -3.62 1.76 -2.97
N MET A 69 -2.68 2.50 -2.37
CA MET A 69 -2.38 2.37 -0.93
C MET A 69 -3.61 2.64 -0.05
N TYR A 70 -4.44 3.62 -0.42
CA TYR A 70 -5.69 3.93 0.28
C TYR A 70 -6.69 2.78 0.17
N GLU A 71 -6.87 2.19 -1.02
CA GLU A 71 -7.76 1.04 -1.21
C GLU A 71 -7.29 -0.21 -0.45
N PHE A 72 -5.97 -0.38 -0.28
CA PHE A 72 -5.39 -1.47 0.51
C PHE A 72 -5.34 -1.18 2.01
N CYS A 73 -5.64 0.04 2.46
CA CYS A 73 -5.73 0.38 3.88
C CYS A 73 -7.04 -0.16 4.47
N GLU A 74 -6.96 -1.09 5.43
CA GLU A 74 -8.14 -1.77 5.99
C GLU A 74 -9.16 -0.77 6.56
N GLY A 75 -8.69 0.20 7.34
CA GLY A 75 -9.51 1.24 7.97
C GLY A 75 -9.78 2.48 7.11
N ALA A 76 -9.40 2.48 5.83
CA ALA A 76 -9.70 3.61 4.94
C ALA A 76 -11.18 3.65 4.56
N GLY A 77 -11.73 4.86 4.44
CA GLY A 77 -13.15 5.08 4.08
C GLY A 77 -14.17 4.61 5.12
N ALA A 78 -13.71 4.15 6.29
CA ALA A 78 -14.56 3.80 7.43
C ALA A 78 -14.71 4.99 8.39
N MET A 79 -15.82 5.02 9.14
CA MET A 79 -15.99 6.01 10.22
C MET A 79 -15.04 5.77 11.40
N GLU A 80 -14.46 4.56 11.49
CA GLU A 80 -13.53 4.19 12.55
C GLU A 80 -12.14 4.77 12.30
N ARG A 81 -11.40 5.01 13.39
CA ARG A 81 -10.03 5.53 13.29
C ARG A 81 -9.07 4.42 12.91
N SER A 82 -8.32 4.62 11.84
CA SER A 82 -7.27 3.70 11.38
C SER A 82 -5.96 3.94 12.12
N ARG A 83 -5.15 2.88 12.28
CA ARG A 83 -3.78 2.94 12.79
C ARG A 83 -2.74 2.73 11.69
N TYR A 84 -3.13 2.98 10.44
CA TYR A 84 -2.30 2.74 9.26
C TYR A 84 -0.88 3.30 9.40
N PHE A 85 -0.73 4.55 9.85
CA PHE A 85 0.58 5.20 10.01
C PHE A 85 1.22 4.99 11.41
N GLY A 86 0.74 4.01 12.18
CA GLY A 86 1.22 3.70 13.54
C GLY A 86 0.55 4.47 14.68
N TYR A 87 -0.31 5.43 14.38
CA TYR A 87 -1.14 6.15 15.35
C TYR A 87 -2.57 6.29 14.84
N SER A 88 -3.49 6.46 15.79
CA SER A 88 -4.91 6.53 15.49
C SER A 88 -5.24 7.84 14.76
N LYS A 89 -5.75 7.76 13.53
CA LYS A 89 -6.14 8.91 12.70
C LYS A 89 -7.42 8.61 11.93
N ASP A 90 -8.18 9.66 11.65
CA ASP A 90 -9.33 9.59 10.76
C ASP A 90 -8.85 9.58 9.31
N LEU A 91 -9.01 8.43 8.63
CA LEU A 91 -8.65 8.22 7.22
C LEU A 91 -9.91 7.98 6.38
N TYR A 92 -11.01 8.63 6.77
CA TYR A 92 -12.30 8.53 6.10
C TYR A 92 -12.29 9.21 4.72
N HIS A 93 -11.56 10.32 4.59
CA HIS A 93 -11.37 11.02 3.33
C HIS A 93 -10.00 10.72 2.74
N PHE A 94 -9.95 10.56 1.42
CA PHE A 94 -8.69 10.35 0.71
C PHE A 94 -7.72 11.52 0.92
N ASP A 95 -8.18 12.77 0.96
CA ASP A 95 -7.32 13.94 1.20
C ASP A 95 -6.56 13.87 2.54
N HIS A 96 -7.17 13.29 3.59
CA HIS A 96 -6.50 13.06 4.87
C HIS A 96 -5.42 11.99 4.71
N PHE A 97 -5.73 10.89 4.03
CA PHE A 97 -4.74 9.85 3.78
C PHE A 97 -3.57 10.37 2.94
N LEU A 98 -3.86 11.07 1.85
CA LEU A 98 -2.90 11.67 0.94
C LEU A 98 -1.94 12.62 1.68
N GLY A 99 -2.49 13.55 2.46
CA GLY A 99 -1.69 14.48 3.23
C GLY A 99 -0.79 13.78 4.26
N MET A 100 -1.26 12.72 4.91
CA MET A 100 -0.44 11.95 5.85
C MET A 100 0.62 11.10 5.15
N PHE A 101 0.28 10.53 3.99
CA PHE A 101 1.19 9.70 3.21
C PHE A 101 2.35 10.52 2.67
N GLN A 102 2.06 11.65 2.01
CA GLN A 102 3.08 12.50 1.36
C GLN A 102 4.00 13.20 2.38
N ASN A 103 3.47 13.64 3.52
CA ASN A 103 4.25 14.34 4.54
C ASN A 103 4.93 13.40 5.55
N GLY A 104 4.65 12.09 5.48
CA GLY A 104 5.16 11.11 6.42
C GLY A 104 6.40 10.34 5.91
N GLU A 105 7.00 9.54 6.79
CA GLU A 105 8.14 8.67 6.47
C GLU A 105 7.83 7.63 5.37
N VAL A 106 6.56 7.27 5.23
CA VAL A 106 6.06 6.35 4.18
C VAL A 106 6.02 7.01 2.80
N GLY A 107 5.99 8.34 2.72
CA GLY A 107 6.02 9.09 1.47
C GLY A 107 7.32 8.90 0.70
N LYS A 108 8.41 8.49 1.37
CA LYS A 108 9.68 8.10 0.76
C LYS A 108 9.56 6.88 -0.16
N LEU A 109 8.48 6.09 -0.05
CA LEU A 109 8.21 4.98 -0.95
C LEU A 109 7.69 5.44 -2.32
N CYS A 110 7.18 6.67 -2.45
CA CYS A 110 6.76 7.19 -3.75
C CYS A 110 7.98 7.34 -4.67
N GLY A 111 7.92 6.74 -5.86
CA GLY A 111 9.05 6.72 -6.80
C GLY A 111 10.16 5.75 -6.40
N LEU A 112 9.85 4.71 -5.61
CA LEU A 112 10.83 3.66 -5.34
C LEU A 112 11.22 2.96 -6.65
N ALA A 113 12.51 2.64 -6.82
CA ALA A 113 12.99 1.94 -8.02
C ALA A 113 12.92 0.43 -7.85
N SER A 114 13.34 -0.06 -6.68
CA SER A 114 13.32 -1.47 -6.34
C SER A 114 13.02 -1.70 -4.87
N TYR A 115 12.68 -2.93 -4.53
CA TYR A 115 12.46 -3.35 -3.16
C TYR A 115 12.82 -4.82 -3.00
N ASP A 116 13.13 -5.21 -1.77
CA ASP A 116 13.37 -6.59 -1.38
C ASP A 116 12.44 -6.94 -0.21
N ILE A 117 11.68 -8.02 -0.36
CA ILE A 117 10.83 -8.55 0.71
C ILE A 117 11.71 -9.47 1.56
N LYS A 118 12.10 -9.00 2.74
CA LYS A 118 13.03 -9.70 3.64
C LYS A 118 12.37 -10.85 4.36
N THR A 119 11.17 -10.61 4.85
CA THR A 119 10.47 -11.53 5.75
C THR A 119 8.98 -11.46 5.51
N VAL A 120 8.35 -12.63 5.47
CA VAL A 120 6.90 -12.80 5.59
C VAL A 120 6.68 -13.68 6.79
N ALA A 121 6.13 -13.13 7.87
CA ALA A 121 5.94 -13.84 9.12
C ALA A 121 4.47 -13.78 9.56
N ALA A 122 4.05 -14.79 10.32
CA ALA A 122 2.76 -14.74 11.01
C ALA A 122 2.76 -13.58 12.02
N ALA A 123 1.58 -12.97 12.20
CA ALA A 123 1.38 -11.96 13.23
C ALA A 123 1.81 -12.49 14.62
N GLY A 124 2.65 -11.73 15.32
CA GLY A 124 3.14 -12.07 16.67
C GLY A 124 4.43 -12.89 16.68
N ALA A 125 5.09 -13.07 15.54
CA ALA A 125 6.43 -13.64 15.50
C ALA A 125 7.45 -12.78 16.28
N GLU A 126 8.43 -13.44 16.90
CA GLU A 126 9.47 -12.79 17.70
C GLU A 126 10.30 -11.81 16.86
N GLY A 127 10.61 -10.63 17.43
CA GLY A 127 11.40 -9.60 16.75
C GLY A 127 10.62 -8.67 15.81
N LEU A 128 9.29 -8.84 15.69
CA LEU A 128 8.42 -7.98 14.90
C LEU A 128 7.53 -7.08 15.78
N PRO A 129 7.04 -5.95 15.25
CA PRO A 129 6.13 -5.08 16.00
C PRO A 129 4.90 -5.87 16.45
N ALA A 130 4.45 -5.60 17.68
CA ALA A 130 3.20 -6.16 18.19
C ALA A 130 2.07 -5.77 17.22
N PRO A 131 1.48 -6.73 16.50
CA PRO A 131 0.55 -6.41 15.45
C PRO A 131 -0.81 -6.02 16.05
N PRO A 132 -1.60 -5.15 15.40
CA PRO A 132 -2.97 -4.88 15.82
C PRO A 132 -3.79 -6.18 15.95
N PRO A 133 -4.80 -6.22 16.85
CA PRO A 133 -5.72 -7.35 16.93
C PRO A 133 -6.33 -7.69 15.57
N GLY A 134 -6.37 -8.98 15.23
CA GLY A 134 -6.89 -9.45 13.93
C GLY A 134 -5.86 -9.46 12.79
N SER A 135 -4.61 -9.06 13.04
CA SER A 135 -3.55 -9.22 12.05
C SER A 135 -3.22 -10.69 11.81
N GLU A 136 -2.96 -11.04 10.56
CA GLU A 136 -2.59 -12.39 10.13
C GLU A 136 -1.11 -12.50 9.80
N ALA A 137 -0.51 -11.44 9.25
CA ALA A 137 0.89 -11.46 8.82
C ALA A 137 1.60 -10.11 9.00
N VAL A 138 2.93 -10.14 9.02
CA VAL A 138 3.79 -8.97 8.93
C VAL A 138 4.79 -9.21 7.80
N VAL A 139 4.89 -8.27 6.87
CA VAL A 139 5.83 -8.29 5.75
C VAL A 139 6.86 -7.19 5.94
N GLU A 140 8.14 -7.56 6.04
CA GLU A 140 9.25 -6.61 6.07
C GLU A 140 9.80 -6.37 4.66
N VAL A 141 9.90 -5.09 4.31
CA VAL A 141 10.34 -4.62 3.00
C VAL A 141 11.49 -3.65 3.19
N GLU A 142 12.56 -3.82 2.41
CA GLU A 142 13.61 -2.81 2.23
C GLU A 142 13.43 -2.17 0.86
N ALA A 143 13.22 -0.85 0.80
CA ALA A 143 13.00 -0.11 -0.45
C ALA A 143 14.25 0.69 -0.85
N ARG A 144 14.46 0.86 -2.16
CA ARG A 144 15.62 1.55 -2.74
C ARG A 144 15.21 2.52 -3.84
N ALA A 145 15.98 3.60 -3.97
CA ALA A 145 15.90 4.58 -5.04
C ALA A 145 16.66 4.12 -6.29
N ASP A 146 16.59 4.88 -7.38
CA ASP A 146 17.23 4.58 -8.67
C ASP A 146 18.76 4.47 -8.58
N ASP A 147 19.37 5.22 -7.67
CA ASP A 147 20.81 5.18 -7.37
C ASP A 147 21.20 4.08 -6.38
N ASP A 148 20.29 3.12 -6.14
CA ASP A 148 20.40 2.03 -5.16
C ASP A 148 20.47 2.50 -3.69
N ALA A 149 20.27 3.80 -3.44
CA ALA A 149 20.25 4.35 -2.08
C ALA A 149 19.04 3.80 -1.29
N PRO A 150 19.23 3.43 0.00
CA PRO A 150 18.15 2.91 0.81
C PRO A 150 17.12 4.02 1.14
N LEU A 151 15.86 3.78 0.77
CA LEU A 151 14.73 4.64 1.14
C LEU A 151 14.24 4.36 2.56
N GLY A 152 14.43 3.13 3.02
CA GLY A 152 14.12 2.69 4.37
C GLY A 152 13.66 1.24 4.43
N ARG A 153 13.42 0.76 5.65
CA ARG A 153 12.77 -0.52 5.92
C ARG A 153 11.38 -0.28 6.48
N TYR A 154 10.43 -1.11 6.08
CA TYR A 154 9.01 -0.93 6.40
C TYR A 154 8.37 -2.27 6.76
N HIS A 155 7.50 -2.24 7.77
CA HIS A 155 6.63 -3.35 8.14
C HIS A 155 5.21 -3.08 7.68
N PHE A 156 4.72 -3.93 6.78
CA PHE A 156 3.32 -4.01 6.41
C PHE A 156 2.64 -5.03 7.33
N VAL A 157 1.78 -4.55 8.22
CA VAL A 157 0.99 -5.41 9.09
C VAL A 157 -0.33 -5.71 8.41
N MET A 158 -0.50 -6.96 8.01
CA MET A 158 -1.59 -7.43 7.16
C MET A 158 -2.72 -7.99 8.01
N VAL A 159 -3.94 -7.53 7.73
CA VAL A 159 -5.18 -7.90 8.40
C VAL A 159 -6.14 -8.43 7.34
N ARG A 160 -6.84 -9.52 7.64
CA ARG A 160 -7.92 -9.98 6.75
C ARG A 160 -9.19 -9.26 7.09
N ARG A 161 -9.78 -8.63 6.09
CA ARG A 161 -11.01 -7.87 6.28
C ARG A 161 -12.21 -8.81 6.34
N GLY A 162 -12.97 -8.75 7.43
CA GLY A 162 -14.12 -9.63 7.64
C GLY A 162 -15.44 -9.18 7.00
N TYR A 163 -15.51 -7.96 6.45
CA TYR A 163 -16.77 -7.34 6.02
C TYR A 163 -16.59 -6.25 4.93
N GLY A 164 -17.67 -5.88 4.26
CA GLY A 164 -17.71 -4.77 3.29
C GLY A 164 -17.19 -5.12 1.89
N LYS A 165 -16.80 -4.09 1.11
CA LYS A 165 -16.39 -4.17 -0.30
C LYS A 165 -15.24 -5.17 -0.54
N TYR A 166 -14.29 -5.24 0.40
CA TYR A 166 -13.08 -6.08 0.31
C TYR A 166 -13.08 -7.21 1.33
N LYS A 167 -14.25 -7.80 1.59
CA LYS A 167 -14.36 -8.97 2.46
C LYS A 167 -13.40 -10.08 1.97
N ASP A 168 -12.77 -10.75 2.93
CA ASP A 168 -11.82 -11.84 2.79
C ASP A 168 -10.48 -11.47 2.14
N CYS A 169 -10.27 -10.19 1.77
CA CYS A 169 -9.00 -9.69 1.25
C CYS A 169 -7.99 -9.44 2.38
N LEU A 170 -6.71 -9.69 2.11
CA LEU A 170 -5.61 -9.21 2.96
C LEU A 170 -5.31 -7.76 2.64
N MET A 171 -5.36 -6.93 3.67
CA MET A 171 -5.23 -5.48 3.60
C MET A 171 -4.21 -5.00 4.63
N ALA A 172 -3.58 -3.86 4.39
CA ALA A 172 -2.65 -3.27 5.33
C ALA A 172 -3.42 -2.56 6.45
N GLY A 173 -3.33 -3.11 7.67
CA GLY A 173 -3.82 -2.46 8.89
C GLY A 173 -2.83 -1.44 9.45
N ALA A 174 -1.53 -1.65 9.17
CA ALA A 174 -0.48 -0.68 9.45
C ALA A 174 0.68 -0.78 8.44
N LEU A 175 1.29 0.37 8.15
CA LEU A 175 2.54 0.54 7.42
C LEU A 175 3.49 1.34 8.31
N LEU A 176 4.48 0.65 8.86
CA LEU A 176 5.35 1.19 9.91
C LEU A 176 6.79 1.27 9.40
N PRO A 177 7.44 2.44 9.42
CA PRO A 177 8.88 2.50 9.18
C PRO A 177 9.62 1.79 10.31
N VAL A 178 10.55 0.91 9.95
CA VAL A 178 11.46 0.26 10.88
C VAL A 178 12.51 1.29 11.29
N LYS A 179 12.49 1.69 12.55
CA LYS A 179 13.57 2.50 13.11
C LYS A 179 14.75 1.59 13.34
N ASP A 180 15.82 1.77 12.55
CA ASP A 180 17.12 1.32 12.99
C ASP A 180 17.37 1.93 14.38
N GLY A 181 17.85 1.11 15.32
CA GLY A 181 18.12 1.54 16.70
C GLY A 181 18.97 2.82 16.74
N PRO A 182 19.01 3.51 17.91
CA PRO A 182 19.51 4.88 17.98
C PRO A 182 20.87 5.02 17.31
N ARG A 183 20.97 5.97 16.37
CA ARG A 183 22.27 6.55 16.01
C ARG A 183 22.80 7.18 17.29
N SER A 184 23.79 6.52 17.88
CA SER A 184 24.60 7.01 18.99
C SER A 184 25.19 8.39 18.69
#